data_AF-A0A535UMA8-F1
#
_entry.id   AF-A0A535UMA8-F1
#
_cell.length_a   1.000
_cell.length_b   1.000
_cell.length_c   1.000
_cell.angle_alpha   90.00
_cell.angle_beta   90.00
_cell.angle_gamma   90.00
#
_symmetry.space_group_name_H-M   'P 1'
#
loop_
_entity.id
_entity.type
_entity.pdbx_description
1 polymer ?
#
loop_
_entity_poly.entity_id
_entity_poly.type
_entity_poly.pdbx_seq_one_letter_code
_entity_poly.pdbx_strand_id
1 'polypeptide(L)'
;MELLLIRHGQPHRVGEGNGTGADPGLTDEGVRQATLLGGFLAARECGVISAVYSSTQRRAVQTARYLADRLEVPHHLDEALLEFDHGATFYTPVEDLKMTSTERWQAVEEGRWGDHVFDLPGFRARVHDAIEGIIERHPATSIAVVCHGGVINSYLGEVLDAPRLMLFSPDYTSVTRIAAARSGHRQLRAANETVHLDPLVAAEIIRHLPAAPSPMSMPDPFSGECAVALEIAPDERMLMVLHILRLGGFVPAQTISERSGLDVPVVEEVLATASQDGLVKERSGRISGWCLTPDGRTAHLELLAREVEAIGAQPAVERLYDRFLELNEPFKQTCARWQMRTAEDGTASPNDHSDADYDGLVIGELGALHDRTLSLTRDLTAELGRFGRYEREFDAAWRRLAGGDRRAFAAPMSASYHDLWMELHQDLMCTLGRTRSAADGH
;
A
#
# COMPACT_ATOMS: atom_id res chain seq x y z
N MET A 1 -8.27 -23.44 -25.98
CA MET A 1 -7.30 -22.95 -24.99
C MET A 1 -8.04 -22.38 -23.79
N GLU A 2 -7.35 -22.06 -22.70
CA GLU A 2 -7.92 -21.34 -21.56
C GLU A 2 -7.22 -19.98 -21.40
N LEU A 3 -8.03 -18.92 -21.42
CA LEU A 3 -7.58 -17.55 -21.22
C LEU A 3 -7.87 -17.16 -19.77
N LEU A 4 -6.85 -16.69 -19.06
CA LEU A 4 -6.96 -16.15 -17.71
C LEU A 4 -6.84 -14.64 -17.82
N LEU A 5 -7.93 -13.91 -17.59
CA LEU A 5 -7.90 -12.47 -17.42
C LEU A 5 -7.72 -12.15 -15.95
N ILE A 6 -6.66 -11.41 -15.63
CA ILE A 6 -6.19 -11.19 -14.26
C ILE A 6 -6.17 -9.69 -13.98
N ARG A 7 -6.85 -9.24 -12.92
CA ARG A 7 -6.69 -7.85 -12.47
C ARG A 7 -5.31 -7.71 -11.85
N HIS A 8 -4.62 -6.60 -12.13
CA HIS A 8 -3.38 -6.27 -11.40
C HIS A 8 -3.56 -6.35 -9.87
N GLY A 9 -2.46 -6.52 -9.13
CA GLY A 9 -2.47 -6.43 -7.67
C GLY A 9 -2.76 -5.02 -7.17
N GLN A 10 -3.00 -4.88 -5.87
CA GLN A 10 -3.35 -3.61 -5.27
C GLN A 10 -2.30 -2.52 -5.61
N PRO A 11 -2.70 -1.45 -6.32
CA PRO A 11 -1.81 -0.35 -6.61
C PRO A 11 -1.80 0.66 -5.48
N HIS A 12 -0.76 1.50 -5.44
CA HIS A 12 -0.78 2.72 -4.64
C HIS A 12 -1.95 3.61 -5.06
N ARG A 13 -2.58 4.25 -4.07
CA ARG A 13 -3.57 5.30 -4.33
C ARG A 13 -2.84 6.54 -4.85
N VAL A 14 -3.42 7.18 -5.85
CA VAL A 14 -2.88 8.40 -6.47
C VAL A 14 -3.86 9.53 -6.17
N GLY A 15 -3.47 10.46 -5.31
CA GLY A 15 -4.24 11.68 -5.04
C GLY A 15 -4.05 12.72 -6.15
N GLU A 16 -4.93 13.72 -6.21
CA GLU A 16 -4.74 14.86 -7.12
C GLU A 16 -3.36 15.52 -6.85
N GLY A 17 -2.44 15.45 -7.81
CA GLY A 17 -1.19 16.21 -7.79
C GLY A 17 0.14 15.44 -7.62
N ASN A 18 0.15 14.11 -7.51
CA ASN A 18 1.38 13.31 -7.26
C ASN A 18 2.03 12.69 -8.53
N GLY A 19 1.79 13.26 -9.71
CA GLY A 19 2.71 13.17 -10.86
C GLY A 19 2.68 11.90 -11.73
N THR A 20 2.17 10.76 -11.26
CA THR A 20 2.08 9.53 -12.08
C THR A 20 0.73 9.35 -12.77
N GLY A 21 -0.26 10.20 -12.47
CA GLY A 21 -1.62 10.08 -12.99
C GLY A 21 -2.24 8.72 -12.68
N ALA A 22 -3.10 8.22 -13.57
CA ALA A 22 -3.74 6.91 -13.42
C ALA A 22 -2.79 5.69 -13.56
N ASP A 23 -1.46 5.85 -13.43
CA ASP A 23 -0.47 4.77 -13.56
C ASP A 23 0.40 4.52 -12.30
N PRO A 24 -0.20 4.21 -11.13
CA PRO A 24 0.56 3.80 -9.95
C PRO A 24 1.24 2.43 -10.10
N GLY A 25 2.33 2.23 -9.34
CA GLY A 25 2.88 0.90 -9.04
C GLY A 25 2.10 0.16 -7.96
N LEU A 26 2.50 -1.07 -7.64
CA LEU A 26 1.94 -1.93 -6.60
C LEU A 26 2.35 -1.49 -5.19
N THR A 27 1.44 -1.66 -4.23
CA THR A 27 1.77 -1.65 -2.80
C THR A 27 2.48 -2.94 -2.38
N ASP A 28 2.99 -2.99 -1.16
CA ASP A 28 3.51 -4.24 -0.56
C ASP A 28 2.45 -5.36 -0.54
N GLU A 29 1.20 -4.99 -0.30
CA GLU A 29 0.08 -5.93 -0.38
C GLU A 29 -0.18 -6.37 -1.83
N GLY A 30 -0.10 -5.46 -2.81
CA GLY A 30 -0.16 -5.82 -4.23
C GLY A 30 0.96 -6.77 -4.65
N VAL A 31 2.17 -6.58 -4.12
CA VAL A 31 3.31 -7.49 -4.28
C VAL A 31 3.02 -8.85 -3.64
N ARG A 32 2.49 -8.89 -2.41
CA ARG A 32 2.09 -10.13 -1.73
C ARG A 32 1.04 -10.89 -2.54
N GLN A 33 0.00 -10.19 -3.01
CA GLN A 33 -1.05 -10.76 -3.83
C GLN A 33 -0.50 -11.35 -5.14
N ALA A 34 0.34 -10.62 -5.85
CA ALA A 34 0.96 -11.09 -7.09
C ALA A 34 1.85 -12.31 -6.87
N THR A 35 2.59 -12.33 -5.75
CA THR A 35 3.42 -13.47 -5.33
C THR A 35 2.58 -14.71 -5.06
N LEU A 36 1.49 -14.56 -4.30
CA LEU A 36 0.55 -15.64 -4.01
C LEU A 36 -0.11 -16.16 -5.27
N LEU A 37 -0.54 -15.28 -6.17
CA LEU A 37 -1.13 -15.67 -7.45
C LEU A 37 -0.14 -16.45 -8.31
N GLY A 38 1.11 -15.99 -8.42
CA GLY A 38 2.16 -16.72 -9.14
C GLY A 38 2.38 -18.12 -8.55
N GLY A 39 2.44 -18.24 -7.22
CA GLY A 39 2.56 -19.53 -6.54
C GLY A 39 1.35 -20.45 -6.76
N PHE A 40 0.14 -19.90 -6.73
CA PHE A 40 -1.10 -20.61 -7.00
C PHE A 40 -1.16 -21.14 -8.45
N LEU A 41 -0.84 -20.30 -9.43
CA LEU A 41 -0.85 -20.69 -10.84
C LEU A 41 0.26 -21.69 -11.19
N ALA A 42 1.37 -21.68 -10.45
CA ALA A 42 2.43 -22.67 -10.59
C ALA A 42 2.04 -24.06 -10.07
N ALA A 43 1.00 -24.16 -9.23
CA ALA A 43 0.44 -25.44 -8.86
C ALA A 43 -0.20 -26.09 -10.09
N ARG A 44 0.25 -27.29 -10.46
CA ARG A 44 -0.09 -27.97 -11.73
C ARG A 44 -1.59 -28.26 -11.92
N GLU A 45 -2.40 -28.06 -10.90
CA GLU A 45 -3.85 -28.19 -10.91
C GLU A 45 -4.54 -27.07 -11.73
N CYS A 46 -3.87 -25.93 -11.98
CA CYS A 46 -4.39 -24.80 -12.75
C CYS A 46 -4.13 -24.87 -14.27
N GLY A 47 -3.50 -25.95 -14.76
CA GLY A 47 -3.08 -26.09 -16.16
C GLY A 47 -1.72 -25.44 -16.48
N VAL A 48 -1.16 -25.77 -17.65
CA VAL A 48 0.14 -25.23 -18.08
C VAL A 48 -0.07 -23.88 -18.76
N ILE A 49 0.32 -22.81 -18.08
CA ILE A 49 0.42 -21.47 -18.67
C ILE A 49 1.71 -21.41 -19.48
N SER A 50 1.63 -20.92 -20.72
CA SER A 50 2.78 -20.88 -21.64
C SER A 50 3.36 -19.49 -21.86
N ALA A 51 2.62 -18.44 -21.55
CA ALA A 51 3.06 -17.05 -21.62
C ALA A 51 2.17 -16.16 -20.73
N VAL A 52 2.72 -15.04 -20.31
CA VAL A 52 2.02 -13.96 -19.62
C VAL A 52 2.01 -12.72 -20.51
N TYR A 53 0.85 -12.11 -20.73
CA TYR A 53 0.69 -10.80 -21.34
C TYR A 53 0.33 -9.78 -20.26
N SER A 54 0.68 -8.52 -20.45
CA SER A 54 0.15 -7.45 -19.61
C SER A 54 -0.05 -6.15 -20.37
N SER A 55 -0.97 -5.34 -19.83
CA SER A 55 -0.95 -3.89 -20.07
C SER A 55 0.43 -3.30 -19.78
N THR A 56 0.74 -2.18 -20.42
CA THR A 56 1.97 -1.40 -20.17
C THR A 56 1.94 -0.55 -18.90
N GLN A 57 0.77 -0.30 -18.31
CA GLN A 57 0.64 0.34 -16.98
C GLN A 57 1.42 -0.40 -15.88
N ARG A 58 2.13 0.35 -15.03
CA ARG A 58 3.11 -0.09 -14.02
C ARG A 58 2.58 -1.21 -13.13
N ARG A 59 1.40 -1.04 -12.51
CA ARG A 59 0.77 -2.07 -11.66
C ARG A 59 0.54 -3.40 -12.37
N ALA A 60 0.15 -3.38 -13.64
CA ALA A 60 -0.08 -4.58 -14.44
C ALA A 60 1.24 -5.25 -14.82
N VAL A 61 2.24 -4.46 -15.23
CA VAL A 61 3.59 -4.93 -15.53
C VAL A 61 4.24 -5.58 -14.32
N GLN A 62 4.19 -4.93 -13.16
CA GLN A 62 4.76 -5.46 -11.91
C GLN A 62 4.08 -6.76 -11.49
N THR A 63 2.74 -6.83 -11.56
CA THR A 63 2.01 -8.06 -11.24
C THR A 63 2.40 -9.18 -12.20
N ALA A 64 2.46 -8.91 -13.50
CA ALA A 64 2.81 -9.89 -14.52
C ALA A 64 4.22 -10.47 -14.36
N ARG A 65 5.19 -9.67 -13.87
CA ARG A 65 6.55 -10.16 -13.60
C ARG A 65 6.57 -11.24 -12.53
N TYR A 66 5.88 -11.04 -11.40
CA TYR A 66 5.79 -12.06 -10.35
C TYR A 66 5.21 -13.38 -10.87
N LEU A 67 4.26 -13.31 -11.81
CA LEU A 67 3.69 -14.49 -12.45
C LEU A 67 4.68 -15.13 -13.44
N ALA A 68 5.23 -14.35 -14.36
CA ALA A 68 6.11 -14.82 -15.42
C ALA A 68 7.39 -15.46 -14.86
N ASP A 69 8.02 -14.81 -13.86
CA ASP A 69 9.21 -15.31 -13.19
C ASP A 69 8.91 -16.62 -12.45
N ARG A 70 7.77 -16.69 -11.74
CA ARG A 70 7.39 -17.87 -10.97
C ARG A 70 7.02 -19.07 -11.85
N LEU A 71 6.42 -18.80 -13.00
CA LEU A 71 6.00 -19.81 -13.98
C LEU A 71 7.13 -20.16 -14.97
N GLU A 72 8.21 -19.38 -15.00
CA GLU A 72 9.33 -19.49 -15.94
C GLU A 72 8.87 -19.40 -17.41
N VAL A 73 7.99 -18.43 -17.71
CA VAL A 73 7.42 -18.22 -19.05
C VAL A 73 7.67 -16.81 -19.58
N PRO A 74 7.60 -16.58 -20.91
CA PRO A 74 7.76 -15.25 -21.48
C PRO A 74 6.71 -14.26 -20.98
N HIS A 75 7.14 -13.03 -20.67
CA HIS A 75 6.30 -11.87 -20.40
C HIS A 75 6.26 -10.95 -21.64
N HIS A 76 5.06 -10.67 -22.15
CA HIS A 76 4.82 -9.79 -23.28
C HIS A 76 4.02 -8.55 -22.85
N LEU A 77 4.41 -7.38 -23.33
CA LEU A 77 3.69 -6.13 -23.12
C LEU A 77 2.75 -5.85 -24.30
N ASP A 78 1.56 -5.32 -24.00
CA ASP A 78 0.57 -4.95 -25.00
C ASP A 78 -0.17 -3.65 -24.60
N GLU A 79 0.07 -2.56 -25.34
CA GLU A 79 -0.58 -1.26 -25.12
C GLU A 79 -2.09 -1.30 -25.38
N ALA A 80 -2.57 -2.26 -26.19
CA ALA A 80 -3.99 -2.41 -26.45
C ALA A 80 -4.78 -2.87 -25.20
N LEU A 81 -4.07 -3.28 -24.14
CA LEU A 81 -4.64 -3.66 -22.84
C LEU A 81 -4.67 -2.50 -21.81
N LEU A 82 -4.33 -1.25 -22.18
CA LEU A 82 -4.47 -0.10 -21.28
C LEU A 82 -5.92 0.08 -20.79
N GLU A 83 -6.10 0.64 -19.59
CA GLU A 83 -7.44 0.90 -19.00
C GLU A 83 -8.08 2.14 -19.61
N PHE A 84 -9.42 2.25 -19.52
CA PHE A 84 -10.15 3.43 -20.01
C PHE A 84 -9.83 4.72 -19.26
N ASP A 85 -9.25 4.64 -18.06
CA ASP A 85 -8.76 5.78 -17.28
C ASP A 85 -7.31 6.17 -17.62
N HIS A 86 -6.70 5.49 -18.59
CA HIS A 86 -5.33 5.79 -19.01
C HIS A 86 -5.20 7.25 -19.49
N GLY A 87 -4.25 7.97 -18.91
CA GLY A 87 -4.07 9.41 -19.16
C GLY A 87 -4.94 10.32 -18.28
N ALA A 88 -5.77 9.75 -17.39
CA ALA A 88 -6.41 10.53 -16.34
C ALA A 88 -5.39 11.01 -15.30
N THR A 89 -5.71 12.14 -14.66
CA THR A 89 -4.85 12.83 -13.70
C THR A 89 -4.81 12.15 -12.33
N PHE A 90 -5.70 11.22 -12.05
CA PHE A 90 -5.77 10.45 -10.80
C PHE A 90 -6.26 9.02 -11.05
N TYR A 91 -5.86 8.08 -10.20
CA TYR A 91 -6.41 6.72 -10.16
C TYR A 91 -7.41 6.63 -9.00
N THR A 92 -8.68 6.40 -9.30
CA THR A 92 -9.68 6.00 -8.29
C THR A 92 -10.04 4.54 -8.50
N PRO A 93 -9.77 3.66 -7.51
CA PRO A 93 -10.23 2.29 -7.60
C PRO A 93 -11.73 2.20 -7.80
N VAL A 94 -12.15 1.37 -8.76
CA VAL A 94 -13.55 1.14 -9.11
C VAL A 94 -14.39 0.74 -7.89
N GLU A 95 -13.79 0.03 -6.91
CA GLU A 95 -14.47 -0.38 -5.67
C GLU A 95 -14.77 0.75 -4.68
N ASP A 96 -14.03 1.86 -4.70
CA ASP A 96 -14.33 3.04 -3.88
C ASP A 96 -15.49 3.84 -4.45
N LEU A 97 -15.80 3.60 -5.73
CA LEU A 97 -17.03 4.07 -6.34
C LEU A 97 -18.15 3.13 -5.89
N LYS A 98 -18.94 3.59 -4.90
CA LYS A 98 -20.12 2.86 -4.43
C LYS A 98 -20.92 2.33 -5.63
N MET A 99 -21.02 1.00 -5.73
CA MET A 99 -21.78 0.25 -6.76
C MET A 99 -23.25 0.68 -6.89
N THR A 100 -23.76 1.49 -5.96
CA THR A 100 -25.12 2.02 -5.93
C THR A 100 -25.30 3.36 -6.66
N SER A 101 -24.23 3.99 -7.16
CA SER A 101 -24.34 5.28 -7.85
C SER A 101 -24.70 5.09 -9.33
N THR A 102 -26.01 4.99 -9.61
CA THR A 102 -26.58 4.90 -10.96
C THR A 102 -26.01 5.97 -11.91
N GLU A 103 -25.83 7.20 -11.43
CA GLU A 103 -25.31 8.33 -12.21
C GLU A 103 -23.86 8.13 -12.67
N ARG A 104 -23.01 7.49 -11.85
CA ARG A 104 -21.60 7.23 -12.23
C ARG A 104 -21.50 6.13 -13.27
N TRP A 105 -22.33 5.09 -13.18
CA TRP A 105 -22.36 4.07 -14.21
C TRP A 105 -22.92 4.59 -15.53
N GLN A 106 -23.91 5.49 -15.46
CA GLN A 106 -24.36 6.23 -16.65
C GLN A 106 -23.23 7.07 -17.25
N ALA A 107 -22.42 7.76 -16.43
CA ALA A 107 -21.28 8.51 -16.92
C ALA A 107 -20.26 7.62 -17.65
N VAL A 108 -19.98 6.42 -17.14
CA VAL A 108 -19.10 5.44 -17.81
C VAL A 108 -19.70 4.98 -19.15
N GLU A 109 -21.00 4.72 -19.19
CA GLU A 109 -21.72 4.36 -20.44
C GLU A 109 -21.69 5.50 -21.47
N GLU A 110 -21.55 6.75 -21.03
CA GLU A 110 -21.35 7.94 -21.86
C GLU A 110 -19.88 8.23 -22.18
N GLY A 111 -18.94 7.36 -21.78
CA GLY A 111 -17.51 7.54 -22.01
C GLY A 111 -16.85 8.58 -21.08
N ARG A 112 -17.34 8.72 -19.84
CA ARG A 112 -16.82 9.67 -18.85
C ARG A 112 -16.39 8.96 -17.57
N TRP A 113 -15.23 9.35 -17.04
CA TRP A 113 -14.68 8.90 -15.78
C TRP A 113 -14.13 10.08 -14.98
N GLY A 114 -14.92 10.59 -14.02
CA GLY A 114 -14.64 11.91 -13.43
C GLY A 114 -14.62 12.98 -14.52
N ASP A 115 -13.53 13.75 -14.60
CA ASP A 115 -13.29 14.75 -15.66
C ASP A 115 -12.65 14.15 -16.92
N HIS A 116 -12.24 12.88 -16.90
CA HIS A 116 -11.67 12.20 -18.05
C HIS A 116 -12.77 11.74 -19.02
N VAL A 117 -12.54 11.94 -20.31
CA VAL A 117 -13.43 11.51 -21.38
C VAL A 117 -12.69 10.51 -22.27
N PHE A 118 -13.33 9.38 -22.55
CA PHE A 118 -12.76 8.30 -23.36
C PHE A 118 -13.78 7.78 -24.38
N ASP A 119 -13.28 7.27 -25.50
CA ASP A 119 -14.10 6.62 -26.54
C ASP A 119 -14.44 5.19 -26.12
N LEU A 120 -15.65 4.98 -25.58
CA LEU A 120 -16.09 3.65 -25.13
C LEU A 120 -16.17 2.61 -26.27
N PRO A 121 -16.79 2.90 -27.44
CA PRO A 121 -16.72 2.01 -28.60
C PRO A 121 -15.29 1.67 -29.03
N GLY A 122 -14.41 2.67 -29.12
CA GLY A 122 -13.00 2.47 -29.47
C GLY A 122 -12.24 1.63 -28.43
N PHE A 123 -12.50 1.87 -27.14
CA PHE A 123 -11.98 1.06 -26.04
C PHE A 123 -12.39 -0.41 -26.16
N ARG A 124 -13.68 -0.68 -26.40
CA ARG A 124 -14.22 -2.04 -26.57
C ARG A 124 -13.58 -2.76 -27.76
N ALA A 125 -13.55 -2.12 -28.93
CA ALA A 125 -12.97 -2.69 -30.14
C ALA A 125 -11.48 -3.01 -29.96
N ARG A 126 -10.71 -2.09 -29.36
CA ARG A 126 -9.29 -2.29 -29.08
C ARG A 126 -9.05 -3.47 -28.13
N VAL A 127 -9.82 -3.58 -27.05
CA VAL A 127 -9.71 -4.68 -26.09
C VAL A 127 -10.07 -6.02 -26.73
N HIS A 128 -11.13 -6.06 -27.55
CA HIS A 128 -11.51 -7.23 -28.34
C HIS A 128 -10.36 -7.70 -29.22
N ASP A 129 -9.87 -6.82 -30.11
CA ASP A 129 -8.83 -7.15 -31.09
C ASP A 129 -7.55 -7.65 -30.40
N ALA A 130 -7.18 -7.04 -29.27
CA ALA A 130 -6.02 -7.44 -28.49
C ALA A 130 -6.16 -8.87 -27.94
N ILE A 131 -7.27 -9.16 -27.26
CA ILE A 131 -7.49 -10.45 -26.61
C ILE A 131 -7.67 -11.56 -27.66
N GLU A 132 -8.44 -11.31 -28.71
CA GLU A 132 -8.61 -12.25 -29.81
C GLU A 132 -7.29 -12.53 -30.52
N GLY A 133 -6.48 -11.50 -30.78
CA GLY A 133 -5.13 -11.67 -31.33
C GLY A 133 -4.20 -12.48 -30.41
N ILE A 134 -4.33 -12.37 -29.08
CA ILE A 134 -3.61 -13.24 -28.13
C ILE A 134 -4.10 -14.69 -28.25
N ILE A 135 -5.41 -14.92 -28.29
CA ILE A 135 -6.01 -16.26 -28.42
C ILE A 135 -5.53 -16.95 -29.70
N GLU A 136 -5.54 -16.23 -30.83
CA GLU A 136 -5.11 -16.76 -32.13
C GLU A 136 -3.66 -17.21 -32.14
N ARG A 137 -2.77 -16.50 -31.44
CA ARG A 137 -1.35 -16.84 -31.30
C ARG A 137 -1.10 -18.10 -30.46
N HIS A 138 -2.06 -18.50 -29.62
CA HIS A 138 -1.88 -19.55 -28.60
C HIS A 138 -2.98 -20.63 -28.63
N PRO A 139 -3.19 -21.36 -29.74
CA PRO A 139 -4.38 -22.17 -29.97
C PRO A 139 -4.49 -23.47 -29.12
N ALA A 140 -3.52 -23.77 -28.25
CA ALA A 140 -3.45 -25.04 -27.51
C ALA A 140 -2.91 -24.95 -26.07
N THR A 141 -2.59 -23.75 -25.58
CA THR A 141 -1.96 -23.53 -24.26
C THR A 141 -2.79 -22.57 -23.42
N SER A 142 -2.63 -22.58 -22.10
CA SER A 142 -3.24 -21.54 -21.27
C SER A 142 -2.41 -20.27 -21.33
N ILE A 143 -3.08 -19.12 -21.30
CA ILE A 143 -2.44 -17.80 -21.34
C ILE A 143 -2.99 -16.94 -20.21
N ALA A 144 -2.09 -16.28 -19.49
CA ALA A 144 -2.44 -15.29 -18.48
C ALA A 144 -2.31 -13.88 -19.06
N VAL A 145 -3.32 -13.04 -18.85
CA VAL A 145 -3.35 -11.64 -19.30
C VAL A 145 -3.63 -10.76 -18.09
N VAL A 146 -2.59 -10.06 -17.63
CA VAL A 146 -2.67 -9.15 -16.49
C VAL A 146 -3.06 -7.74 -16.97
N CYS A 147 -4.25 -7.30 -16.59
CA CYS A 147 -4.88 -6.08 -17.06
C CYS A 147 -5.68 -5.42 -15.93
N HIS A 148 -6.85 -4.86 -16.26
CA HIS A 148 -7.60 -3.93 -15.42
C HIS A 148 -9.09 -4.26 -15.39
N GLY A 149 -9.84 -3.60 -14.50
CA GLY A 149 -11.25 -3.90 -14.27
C GLY A 149 -12.13 -3.66 -15.50
N GLY A 150 -11.92 -2.54 -16.20
CA GLY A 150 -12.64 -2.18 -17.42
C GLY A 150 -12.30 -3.08 -18.60
N VAL A 151 -11.04 -3.49 -18.73
CA VAL A 151 -10.60 -4.45 -19.76
C VAL A 151 -11.28 -5.81 -19.56
N ILE A 152 -11.27 -6.33 -18.32
CA ILE A 152 -11.93 -7.59 -17.96
C ILE A 152 -13.43 -7.52 -18.26
N ASN A 153 -14.10 -6.48 -17.76
CA ASN A 153 -15.54 -6.35 -17.93
C ASN A 153 -15.94 -6.08 -19.39
N SER A 154 -15.14 -5.34 -20.17
CA SER A 154 -15.37 -5.10 -21.60
C SER A 154 -15.42 -6.41 -22.37
N TYR A 155 -14.38 -7.25 -22.22
CA TYR A 155 -14.32 -8.51 -22.94
C TYR A 155 -15.34 -9.52 -22.42
N LEU A 156 -15.55 -9.58 -21.10
CA LEU A 156 -16.56 -10.46 -20.53
C LEU A 156 -17.98 -10.06 -20.96
N GLY A 157 -18.25 -8.76 -21.07
CA GLY A 157 -19.51 -8.24 -21.57
C GLY A 157 -19.84 -8.74 -22.97
N GLU A 158 -18.85 -8.78 -23.85
CA GLU A 158 -19.02 -9.37 -25.18
C GLU A 158 -19.30 -10.88 -25.13
N VAL A 159 -18.52 -11.63 -24.34
CA VAL A 159 -18.70 -13.08 -24.20
C VAL A 159 -20.09 -13.45 -23.65
N LEU A 160 -20.67 -12.60 -22.81
CA LEU A 160 -21.98 -12.80 -22.19
C LEU A 160 -23.13 -12.09 -22.91
N ASP A 161 -22.87 -11.41 -24.03
CA ASP A 161 -23.84 -10.56 -24.74
C ASP A 161 -24.51 -9.51 -23.83
N ALA A 162 -23.70 -8.92 -22.94
CA ALA A 162 -24.15 -7.93 -21.98
C ALA A 162 -23.89 -6.51 -22.50
N PRO A 163 -24.91 -5.62 -22.50
CA PRO A 163 -24.78 -4.30 -23.11
C PRO A 163 -23.94 -3.31 -22.29
N ARG A 164 -23.86 -3.50 -20.97
CA ARG A 164 -23.20 -2.57 -20.03
C ARG A 164 -21.70 -2.84 -19.96
N LEU A 165 -20.89 -1.79 -19.80
CA LEU A 165 -19.45 -1.95 -19.64
C LEU A 165 -19.12 -2.68 -18.33
N MET A 166 -19.70 -2.28 -17.20
CA MET A 166 -19.32 -2.79 -15.88
C MET A 166 -20.37 -3.77 -15.35
N LEU A 167 -20.00 -5.05 -15.30
CA LEU A 167 -20.86 -6.15 -14.84
C LEU A 167 -20.63 -6.47 -13.36
N PHE A 168 -19.38 -6.36 -12.92
CA PHE A 168 -18.95 -6.60 -11.55
C PHE A 168 -17.63 -5.86 -11.28
N SER A 169 -17.22 -5.80 -10.02
CA SER A 169 -15.92 -5.27 -9.60
C SER A 169 -14.95 -6.43 -9.40
N PRO A 170 -13.97 -6.66 -10.30
CA PRO A 170 -13.01 -7.73 -10.12
C PRO A 170 -12.07 -7.39 -8.96
N ASP A 171 -11.83 -8.29 -8.01
CA ASP A 171 -10.89 -8.08 -6.92
C ASP A 171 -9.44 -8.02 -7.41
N TYR A 172 -8.53 -7.43 -6.63
CA TYR A 172 -7.11 -7.40 -6.99
C TYR A 172 -6.53 -8.80 -7.11
N THR A 173 -5.73 -9.04 -8.14
CA THR A 173 -5.20 -10.38 -8.51
C THR A 173 -6.26 -11.45 -8.74
N SER A 174 -7.54 -11.10 -8.89
CA SER A 174 -8.56 -12.09 -9.19
C SER A 174 -8.39 -12.65 -10.60
N VAL A 175 -8.80 -13.91 -10.79
CA VAL A 175 -8.70 -14.62 -12.06
C VAL A 175 -10.10 -14.82 -12.65
N THR A 176 -10.28 -14.42 -13.89
CA THR A 176 -11.48 -14.71 -14.71
C THR A 176 -11.06 -15.63 -15.85
N ARG A 177 -11.70 -16.81 -15.94
CA ARG A 177 -11.32 -17.88 -16.87
C ARG A 177 -12.30 -17.99 -18.02
N ILE A 178 -11.78 -17.93 -19.24
CA ILE A 178 -12.56 -18.07 -20.47
C ILE A 178 -11.99 -19.23 -21.28
N ALA A 179 -12.83 -20.22 -21.58
CA ALA A 179 -12.50 -21.23 -22.58
C ALA A 179 -12.72 -20.65 -23.98
N ALA A 180 -11.66 -20.64 -24.79
CA ALA A 180 -11.71 -20.15 -26.17
C ALA A 180 -11.49 -21.29 -27.17
N ALA A 181 -12.48 -21.48 -28.05
CA ALA A 181 -12.44 -22.44 -29.14
C ALA A 181 -11.98 -21.78 -30.45
N ARG A 182 -11.31 -22.56 -31.31
CA ARG A 182 -10.88 -22.12 -32.65
C ARG A 182 -12.03 -21.71 -33.57
N SER A 183 -13.25 -22.17 -33.28
CA SER A 183 -14.46 -21.78 -34.01
C SER A 183 -14.94 -20.36 -33.71
N GLY A 184 -14.27 -19.63 -32.82
CA GLY A 184 -14.71 -18.32 -32.31
C GLY A 184 -15.61 -18.42 -31.08
N HIS A 185 -16.05 -19.61 -30.68
CA HIS A 185 -16.87 -19.75 -29.46
C HIS A 185 -16.07 -19.43 -28.19
N ARG A 186 -16.64 -18.60 -27.31
CA ARG A 186 -16.09 -18.21 -26.01
C ARG A 186 -17.06 -18.64 -24.92
N GLN A 187 -16.53 -19.22 -23.83
CA GLN A 187 -17.34 -19.67 -22.70
C GLN A 187 -16.67 -19.25 -21.39
N LEU A 188 -17.40 -18.49 -20.57
CA LEU A 188 -17.00 -18.20 -19.19
C LEU A 188 -16.95 -19.51 -18.38
N ARG A 189 -15.83 -19.77 -17.72
CA ARG A 189 -15.63 -20.90 -16.81
C ARG A 189 -15.76 -20.49 -15.34
N ALA A 190 -15.13 -19.37 -14.99
CA ALA A 190 -15.16 -18.78 -13.66
C ALA A 190 -14.91 -17.27 -13.78
N ALA A 191 -15.46 -16.51 -12.86
CA ALA A 191 -15.22 -15.07 -12.74
C ALA A 191 -14.78 -14.74 -11.32
N ASN A 192 -13.82 -13.83 -11.20
CA ASN A 192 -13.38 -13.26 -9.93
C ASN A 192 -12.83 -14.27 -8.90
N GLU A 193 -12.07 -15.28 -9.34
CA GLU A 193 -11.47 -16.25 -8.41
C GLU A 193 -10.34 -15.60 -7.59
N THR A 194 -10.42 -15.69 -6.27
CA THR A 194 -9.46 -15.13 -5.31
C THR A 194 -8.94 -16.16 -4.30
N VAL A 195 -9.05 -17.44 -4.63
CA VAL A 195 -8.74 -18.57 -3.72
C VAL A 195 -7.31 -18.49 -3.18
N HIS A 196 -6.36 -17.99 -3.96
CA HIS A 196 -4.96 -17.79 -3.54
C HIS A 196 -4.79 -16.77 -2.42
N LEU A 197 -5.80 -15.94 -2.14
CA LEU A 197 -5.80 -14.96 -1.07
C LEU A 197 -6.44 -15.49 0.21
N ASP A 198 -7.11 -16.65 0.18
CA ASP A 198 -7.62 -17.29 1.38
C ASP A 198 -6.45 -17.58 2.35
N PRO A 199 -6.54 -17.24 3.65
CA PRO A 199 -5.41 -17.38 4.57
C PRO A 199 -4.82 -18.79 4.65
N LEU A 200 -5.65 -19.84 4.54
CA LEU A 200 -5.19 -21.23 4.60
C LEU A 200 -4.46 -21.62 3.31
N VAL A 201 -5.00 -21.21 2.16
CA VAL A 201 -4.38 -21.46 0.85
C VAL A 201 -3.09 -20.65 0.71
N ALA A 202 -3.11 -19.38 1.11
CA ALA A 202 -1.95 -18.50 1.09
C ALA A 202 -0.82 -19.04 1.95
N ALA A 203 -1.12 -19.51 3.16
CA ALA A 203 -0.13 -20.17 4.02
C ALA A 203 0.47 -21.40 3.32
N GLU A 204 -0.35 -22.20 2.64
CA GLU A 204 0.13 -23.37 1.91
C GLU A 204 1.03 -23.02 0.73
N ILE A 205 0.66 -22.00 -0.05
CA ILE A 205 1.49 -21.48 -1.14
C ILE A 205 2.82 -21.00 -0.57
N ILE A 206 2.81 -20.19 0.48
CA ILE A 206 4.01 -19.62 1.12
C ILE A 206 4.97 -20.72 1.58
N ARG A 207 4.46 -21.83 2.15
CA ARG A 207 5.31 -22.97 2.54
C ARG A 207 6.10 -23.59 1.39
N HIS A 208 5.57 -23.50 0.17
CA HIS A 208 6.14 -24.10 -1.03
C HIS A 208 6.79 -23.08 -1.97
N LEU A 209 6.75 -21.79 -1.62
CA LEU A 209 7.53 -20.79 -2.34
C LEU A 209 9.02 -21.03 -2.08
N PRO A 210 9.87 -20.91 -3.11
CA PRO A 210 11.32 -20.88 -2.87
C PRO A 210 11.64 -19.74 -1.91
N ALA A 211 12.71 -19.92 -1.10
CA ALA A 211 13.22 -18.84 -0.26
C ALA A 211 13.40 -17.59 -1.13
N ALA A 212 12.82 -16.47 -0.69
CA ALA A 212 12.87 -15.24 -1.46
C ALA A 212 14.32 -14.92 -1.82
N PRO A 213 14.63 -14.54 -3.07
CA PRO A 213 15.93 -13.96 -3.35
C PRO A 213 16.15 -12.79 -2.38
N SER A 214 17.39 -12.60 -1.91
CA SER A 214 17.72 -11.43 -1.09
C SER A 214 17.19 -10.15 -1.75
N PRO A 215 16.74 -9.13 -0.99
CA PRO A 215 16.09 -7.93 -1.55
C PRO A 215 16.98 -7.08 -2.48
N MET A 216 18.21 -7.51 -2.77
CA MET A 216 19.04 -7.01 -3.85
C MET A 216 19.15 -8.09 -4.91
N SER A 217 18.41 -8.01 -6.01
CA SER A 217 18.75 -8.55 -7.36
C SER A 217 17.61 -8.45 -8.39
N MET A 218 16.70 -7.49 -8.31
CA MET A 218 15.82 -7.19 -9.45
C MET A 218 15.84 -5.67 -9.69
N PRO A 219 16.63 -5.18 -10.66
CA PRO A 219 16.51 -3.78 -11.05
C PRO A 219 15.10 -3.57 -11.63
N ASP A 220 14.42 -2.52 -11.17
CA ASP A 220 13.24 -2.00 -11.85
C ASP A 220 13.67 -1.59 -13.27
N PRO A 221 13.16 -2.19 -14.35
CA PRO A 221 13.51 -1.78 -15.71
C PRO A 221 12.93 -0.40 -16.08
N PHE A 222 12.20 0.27 -15.18
CA PHE A 222 11.89 1.69 -15.26
C PHE A 222 12.91 2.58 -14.50
N SER A 223 13.98 2.01 -13.94
CA SER A 223 15.09 2.77 -13.35
C SER A 223 15.96 3.49 -14.41
N GLY A 224 15.60 3.36 -15.69
CA GLY A 224 16.43 3.78 -16.82
C GLY A 224 15.97 5.06 -17.54
N GLU A 225 14.68 5.28 -17.77
CA GLU A 225 14.24 6.41 -18.61
C GLU A 225 12.89 6.97 -18.13
N CYS A 226 12.83 8.30 -18.03
CA CYS A 226 11.72 9.14 -17.53
C CYS A 226 11.54 9.25 -15.99
N ALA A 227 12.63 9.59 -15.29
CA ALA A 227 12.52 10.50 -14.16
C ALA A 227 12.52 11.95 -14.71
N VAL A 228 11.33 12.49 -14.97
CA VAL A 228 11.13 13.88 -14.56
C VAL A 228 10.56 13.75 -13.15
N ALA A 229 11.46 13.64 -12.17
CA ALA A 229 11.06 13.76 -10.77
C ALA A 229 10.32 15.10 -10.66
N LEU A 230 9.02 15.07 -10.34
CA LEU A 230 8.41 16.22 -9.70
C LEU A 230 9.18 16.39 -8.41
N GLU A 231 10.12 17.32 -8.41
CA GLU A 231 10.93 17.63 -7.23
C GLU A 231 9.97 17.95 -6.09
N ILE A 232 9.96 17.10 -5.05
CA ILE A 232 9.36 17.46 -3.77
C ILE A 232 9.93 18.83 -3.42
N ALA A 233 9.06 19.80 -3.15
CA ALA A 233 9.48 21.18 -2.96
C ALA A 233 10.58 21.22 -1.87
N PRO A 234 11.63 22.05 -2.02
CA PRO A 234 12.71 22.11 -1.04
C PRO A 234 12.22 22.29 0.40
N ASP A 235 11.19 23.10 0.61
CA ASP A 235 10.57 23.34 1.92
C ASP A 235 9.88 22.09 2.48
N GLU A 236 9.27 21.27 1.62
CA GLU A 236 8.60 20.02 2.01
C GLU A 236 9.64 18.95 2.39
N ARG A 237 10.72 18.81 1.61
CA ARG A 237 11.87 17.96 1.97
C ARG A 237 12.48 18.37 3.31
N MET A 238 12.67 19.69 3.51
CA MET A 238 13.15 20.25 4.78
C MET A 238 12.22 19.91 5.93
N LEU A 239 10.90 20.12 5.77
CA LEU A 239 9.90 19.78 6.77
C LEU A 239 9.99 18.31 7.17
N MET A 240 10.03 17.38 6.21
CA MET A 240 10.10 15.94 6.47
C MET A 240 11.33 15.57 7.30
N VAL A 241 12.51 16.08 6.93
CA VAL A 241 13.78 15.82 7.66
C VAL A 241 13.73 16.40 9.06
N LEU A 242 13.37 17.68 9.22
CA LEU A 242 13.32 18.33 10.52
C LEU A 242 12.25 17.69 11.42
N HIS A 243 11.14 17.24 10.85
CA HIS A 243 10.06 16.58 11.58
C HIS A 243 10.48 15.21 12.12
N ILE A 244 11.20 14.38 11.36
CA ILE A 244 11.74 13.11 11.88
C ILE A 244 12.73 13.36 13.01
N LEU A 245 13.58 14.39 12.88
CA LEU A 245 14.48 14.81 13.97
C LEU A 245 13.71 15.32 15.19
N ARG A 246 12.57 15.98 15.00
CA ARG A 246 11.71 16.45 16.09
C ARG A 246 11.14 15.31 16.90
N LEU A 247 10.74 14.23 16.23
CA LEU A 247 10.14 13.03 16.83
C LEU A 247 11.18 12.11 17.45
N GLY A 248 12.27 11.81 16.73
CA GLY A 248 13.31 10.88 17.17
C GLY A 248 14.38 11.48 18.07
N GLY A 249 14.54 12.81 18.09
CA GLY A 249 15.49 13.54 18.92
C GLY A 249 16.96 13.43 18.48
N PHE A 250 17.47 12.21 18.30
CA PHE A 250 18.80 11.93 17.76
C PHE A 250 18.72 10.78 16.76
N VAL A 251 18.88 11.08 15.47
CA VAL A 251 18.53 10.15 14.39
C VAL A 251 19.65 10.08 13.34
N PRO A 252 20.13 8.88 12.95
CA PRO A 252 21.04 8.72 11.81
C PRO A 252 20.39 9.08 10.47
N ALA A 253 21.18 9.53 9.50
CA ALA A 253 20.69 9.89 8.15
C ALA A 253 19.94 8.73 7.47
N GLN A 254 20.44 7.50 7.63
CA GLN A 254 19.79 6.29 7.13
C GLN A 254 18.36 6.12 7.67
N THR A 255 18.16 6.32 8.98
CA THR A 255 16.83 6.22 9.61
C THR A 255 15.92 7.37 9.19
N ILE A 256 16.48 8.56 8.92
CA ILE A 256 15.70 9.68 8.36
C ILE A 256 15.22 9.32 6.95
N SER A 257 16.08 8.74 6.11
CA SER A 257 15.71 8.25 4.77
C SER A 257 14.59 7.22 4.85
N GLU A 258 14.74 6.18 5.68
CA GLU A 258 13.74 5.12 5.85
C GLU A 258 12.36 5.67 6.28
N ARG A 259 12.34 6.64 7.21
CA ARG A 259 11.11 7.21 7.76
C ARG A 259 10.48 8.30 6.90
N SER A 260 11.28 9.01 6.11
CA SER A 260 10.77 10.05 5.19
C SER A 260 10.37 9.47 3.84
N GLY A 261 10.97 8.35 3.43
CA GLY A 261 10.88 7.86 2.06
C GLY A 261 11.74 8.66 1.07
N LEU A 262 12.58 9.59 1.55
CA LEU A 262 13.57 10.29 0.73
C LEU A 262 14.83 9.45 0.59
N ASP A 263 15.47 9.49 -0.57
CA ASP A 263 16.75 8.82 -0.78
C ASP A 263 17.85 9.41 0.11
N VAL A 264 18.80 8.57 0.55
CA VAL A 264 19.90 8.97 1.43
C VAL A 264 20.67 10.20 0.90
N PRO A 265 21.03 10.32 -0.41
CA PRO A 265 21.71 11.51 -0.92
C PRO A 265 20.87 12.79 -0.78
N VAL A 266 19.54 12.70 -0.93
CA VAL A 266 18.63 13.84 -0.75
C VAL A 266 18.55 14.23 0.72
N VAL A 267 18.50 13.25 1.62
CA VAL A 267 18.55 13.51 3.07
C VAL A 267 19.85 14.17 3.47
N GLU A 268 20.99 13.69 2.96
CA GLU A 268 22.30 14.26 3.23
C GLU A 268 22.42 15.70 2.69
N GLU A 269 21.87 15.98 1.51
CA GLU A 269 21.79 17.33 0.94
C GLU A 269 20.95 18.27 1.85
N VAL A 270 19.76 17.83 2.26
CA VAL A 270 18.88 18.63 3.13
C VAL A 270 19.52 18.85 4.50
N LEU A 271 20.17 17.85 5.08
CA LEU A 271 20.90 17.97 6.34
C LEU A 271 22.10 18.92 6.22
N ALA A 272 22.80 18.91 5.08
CA ALA A 272 23.90 19.83 4.83
C ALA A 272 23.40 21.28 4.77
N THR A 273 22.31 21.55 4.05
CA THR A 273 21.67 22.87 4.01
C THR A 273 21.18 23.28 5.39
N ALA A 274 20.42 22.42 6.08
CA ALA A 274 19.94 22.69 7.43
C ALA A 274 21.08 22.93 8.43
N SER A 275 22.23 22.28 8.26
CA SER A 275 23.40 22.50 9.10
C SER A 275 24.08 23.83 8.83
N GLN A 276 24.12 24.28 7.56
CA GLN A 276 24.63 25.60 7.18
C GLN A 276 23.75 26.72 7.76
N ASP A 277 22.44 26.50 7.76
CA ASP A 277 21.43 27.40 8.32
C ASP A 277 21.35 27.34 9.86
N GLY A 278 22.14 26.48 10.51
CA GLY A 278 22.17 26.33 11.96
C GLY A 278 20.94 25.62 12.56
N LEU A 279 20.11 24.97 11.74
CA LEU A 279 18.88 24.29 12.15
C LEU A 279 19.14 22.90 12.75
N VAL A 280 20.22 22.23 12.32
CA VAL A 280 20.61 20.90 12.82
C VAL A 280 22.04 20.87 13.30
N LYS A 281 22.35 19.88 14.14
CA LYS A 281 23.71 19.58 14.58
C LYS A 281 24.01 18.10 14.38
N GLU A 282 25.10 17.81 13.69
CA GLU A 282 25.67 16.47 13.63
C GLU A 282 26.45 16.16 14.92
N ARG A 283 26.33 14.93 15.40
CA ARG A 283 27.29 14.34 16.32
C ARG A 283 27.94 13.15 15.63
N SER A 284 29.25 13.23 15.41
CA SER A 284 30.07 12.16 14.85
C SER A 284 30.81 11.39 15.96
N GLY A 285 31.09 10.11 15.71
CA GLY A 285 31.81 9.25 16.65
C GLY A 285 31.40 7.78 16.54
N ARG A 286 31.40 7.05 17.67
CA ARG A 286 30.98 5.63 17.71
C ARG A 286 29.50 5.45 17.32
N ILE A 287 28.68 6.48 17.55
CA ILE A 287 27.29 6.56 17.10
C ILE A 287 27.16 7.93 16.42
N SER A 288 26.87 7.90 15.13
CA SER A 288 26.68 9.12 14.33
C SER A 288 25.20 9.41 14.14
N GLY A 289 24.82 10.68 14.16
CA GLY A 289 23.44 11.11 13.94
C GLY A 289 23.25 12.61 14.09
N TRP A 290 22.01 13.03 13.90
CA TRP A 290 21.60 14.42 13.79
C TRP A 290 20.55 14.76 14.84
N CYS A 291 20.51 16.02 15.28
CA CYS A 291 19.44 16.54 16.13
C CYS A 291 19.11 18.00 15.78
N LEU A 292 17.89 18.43 16.10
CA LEU A 292 17.48 19.84 15.95
C LEU A 292 18.18 20.73 16.97
N THR A 293 18.63 21.91 16.52
CA THR A 293 19.00 23.03 17.38
C THR A 293 17.74 23.76 17.88
N PRO A 294 17.85 24.74 18.81
CA PRO A 294 16.73 25.60 19.16
C PRO A 294 16.13 26.31 17.94
N ASP A 295 16.95 26.84 17.04
CA ASP A 295 16.50 27.52 15.83
C ASP A 295 15.82 26.55 14.85
N GLY A 296 16.35 25.32 14.72
CA GLY A 296 15.72 24.27 13.95
C GLY A 296 14.35 23.84 14.47
N ARG A 297 14.12 23.89 15.78
CA ARG A 297 12.78 23.63 16.35
C ARG A 297 11.80 24.76 16.01
N THR A 298 12.26 26.00 15.99
CA THR A 298 11.44 27.14 15.59
C THR A 298 11.08 27.05 14.10
N ALA A 299 12.07 26.82 13.24
CA ALA A 299 11.86 26.65 11.79
C ALA A 299 10.96 25.45 11.48
N HIS A 300 11.13 24.34 12.20
CA HIS A 300 10.25 23.17 12.10
C HIS A 300 8.78 23.52 12.37
N LEU A 301 8.51 24.27 13.44
CA LEU A 301 7.14 24.68 13.77
C LEU A 301 6.53 25.60 12.72
N GLU A 302 7.32 26.52 12.16
CA GLU A 302 6.87 27.40 11.07
C GLU A 302 6.53 26.62 9.81
N LEU A 303 7.38 25.69 9.39
CA LEU A 303 7.14 24.84 8.22
C LEU A 303 5.90 23.94 8.43
N LEU A 304 5.76 23.36 9.62
CA LEU A 304 4.61 22.51 9.96
C LEU A 304 3.31 23.31 9.97
N ALA A 305 3.31 24.53 10.52
CA ALA A 305 2.14 25.40 10.50
C ALA A 305 1.74 25.78 9.07
N ARG A 306 2.71 26.07 8.19
CA ARG A 306 2.46 26.35 6.77
C ARG A 306 1.86 25.17 6.03
N GLU A 307 2.34 23.95 6.28
CA GLU A 307 1.77 22.71 5.70
C GLU A 307 0.29 22.60 6.06
N VAL A 308 -0.05 22.69 7.34
CA VAL A 308 -1.42 22.56 7.84
C VAL A 308 -2.32 23.68 7.32
N GLU A 309 -1.82 24.93 7.26
CA GLU A 309 -2.57 26.08 6.75
C GLU A 309 -2.83 25.99 5.24
N ALA A 310 -1.82 25.57 4.46
CA ALA A 310 -1.89 25.54 2.99
C ALA A 310 -3.05 24.70 2.45
N ILE A 311 -3.42 23.62 3.17
CA ILE A 311 -4.52 22.72 2.79
C ILE A 311 -5.70 22.78 3.76
N GLY A 312 -5.65 23.65 4.77
CA GLY A 312 -6.73 23.81 5.76
C GLY A 312 -7.00 22.55 6.60
N ALA A 313 -5.98 21.73 6.86
CA ALA A 313 -6.15 20.41 7.50
C ALA A 313 -6.51 20.47 9.01
N GLN A 314 -6.35 21.63 9.66
CA GLN A 314 -6.51 21.79 11.12
C GLN A 314 -7.80 21.14 11.67
N PRO A 315 -9.02 21.44 11.16
CA PRO A 315 -10.24 20.88 11.74
C PRO A 315 -10.35 19.36 11.55
N ALA A 316 -9.76 18.82 10.49
CA ALA A 316 -9.77 17.39 10.22
C ALA A 316 -8.81 16.64 11.14
N VAL A 317 -7.60 17.16 11.30
CA VAL A 317 -6.61 16.59 12.24
C VAL A 317 -7.11 16.65 13.68
N GLU A 318 -7.83 17.70 14.09
CA GLU A 318 -8.45 17.79 15.42
C GLU A 318 -9.47 16.66 15.66
N ARG A 319 -10.37 16.42 14.70
CA ARG A 319 -11.33 15.31 14.79
C ARG A 319 -10.64 13.94 14.85
N LEU A 320 -9.55 13.78 14.09
CA LEU A 320 -8.77 12.53 14.08
C LEU A 320 -7.96 12.36 15.36
N TYR A 321 -7.51 13.45 15.98
CA TYR A 321 -6.90 13.43 17.31
C TYR A 321 -7.90 13.01 18.39
N ASP A 322 -9.14 13.47 18.33
CA ASP A 322 -10.17 13.01 19.27
C ASP A 322 -10.42 11.50 19.12
N ARG A 323 -10.47 10.98 17.88
CA ARG A 323 -10.52 9.53 17.62
C ARG A 323 -9.28 8.78 18.12
N PHE A 324 -8.09 9.39 18.01
CA PHE A 324 -6.88 8.82 18.60
C PHE A 324 -7.02 8.69 20.12
N LEU A 325 -7.54 9.71 20.80
CA LEU A 325 -7.74 9.69 22.26
C LEU A 325 -8.73 8.61 22.70
N GLU A 326 -9.77 8.34 21.91
CA GLU A 326 -10.70 7.21 22.15
C GLU A 326 -10.00 5.84 22.10
N LEU A 327 -8.93 5.71 21.30
CA LEU A 327 -8.12 4.49 21.22
C LEU A 327 -7.02 4.43 22.29
N ASN A 328 -6.54 5.60 22.72
CA ASN A 328 -5.40 5.73 23.61
C ASN A 328 -5.64 5.08 24.98
N GLU A 329 -6.84 5.25 25.54
CA GLU A 329 -7.17 4.66 26.85
C GLU A 329 -7.19 3.11 26.81
N PRO A 330 -7.93 2.47 25.88
CA PRO A 330 -7.82 1.02 25.68
C PRO A 330 -6.38 0.55 25.43
N PHE A 331 -5.62 1.27 24.60
CA PHE A 331 -4.24 0.90 24.28
C PHE A 331 -3.34 0.92 25.53
N LYS A 332 -3.48 1.94 26.38
CA LYS A 332 -2.75 2.02 27.66
C LYS A 332 -3.09 0.86 28.58
N GLN A 333 -4.37 0.49 28.68
CA GLN A 333 -4.81 -0.64 29.48
C GLN A 333 -4.21 -1.95 28.95
N THR A 334 -4.20 -2.15 27.64
CA THR A 334 -3.58 -3.33 27.03
C THR A 334 -2.07 -3.37 27.28
N CYS A 335 -1.36 -2.23 27.16
CA CYS A 335 0.06 -2.14 27.48
C CYS A 335 0.35 -2.42 28.96
N ALA A 336 -0.46 -1.88 29.87
CA ALA A 336 -0.31 -2.12 31.30
C ALA A 336 -0.46 -3.61 31.63
N ARG A 337 -1.42 -4.30 31.01
CA ARG A 337 -1.61 -5.74 31.17
C ARG A 337 -0.52 -6.58 30.52
N TRP A 338 0.02 -6.11 29.39
CA TRP A 338 1.16 -6.76 28.75
C TRP A 338 2.40 -6.71 29.67
N GLN A 339 2.61 -5.59 30.36
CA GLN A 339 3.78 -5.36 31.22
C GLN A 339 3.63 -5.90 32.64
N MET A 340 2.42 -5.85 33.21
CA MET A 340 2.13 -6.15 34.61
C MET A 340 0.91 -7.09 34.70
N ARG A 341 1.03 -8.15 35.51
CA ARG A 341 -0.08 -9.03 35.87
C ARG A 341 -0.50 -8.76 37.31
N THR A 342 -1.80 -8.79 37.54
CA THR A 342 -2.38 -8.77 38.88
C THR A 342 -2.84 -10.18 39.22
N ALA A 343 -2.30 -10.78 40.28
CA ALA A 343 -2.75 -12.08 40.78
C ALA A 343 -4.13 -11.99 41.46
N GLU A 344 -4.76 -13.13 41.72
CA GLU A 344 -6.09 -13.21 42.35
C GLU A 344 -6.16 -12.54 43.73
N ASP A 345 -5.03 -12.45 44.43
CA ASP A 345 -4.89 -11.76 45.72
C ASP A 345 -4.70 -10.24 45.61
N GLY A 346 -4.73 -9.70 44.38
CA GLY A 346 -4.56 -8.28 44.08
C GLY A 346 -3.10 -7.81 43.99
N THR A 347 -2.12 -8.71 44.13
CA THR A 347 -0.70 -8.35 44.00
C THR A 347 -0.30 -8.14 42.53
N ALA A 348 0.35 -7.00 42.23
CA ALA A 348 0.83 -6.69 40.89
C ALA A 348 2.32 -7.07 40.76
N SER A 349 2.67 -7.83 39.72
CA SER A 349 4.04 -8.21 39.39
C SER A 349 4.28 -8.06 37.88
N PRO A 350 5.55 -7.88 37.44
CA PRO A 350 5.86 -7.87 36.01
C PRO A 350 5.40 -9.16 35.33
N ASN A 351 4.81 -9.04 34.15
CA ASN A 351 4.46 -10.20 33.34
C ASN A 351 5.76 -10.88 32.88
N ASP A 352 6.01 -12.09 33.36
CA ASP A 352 7.18 -12.90 32.95
C ASP A 352 6.95 -13.64 31.63
N HIS A 353 5.75 -13.53 31.05
CA HIS A 353 5.34 -14.13 29.78
C HIS A 353 5.50 -15.67 29.76
N SER A 354 5.33 -16.32 30.91
CA SER A 354 5.28 -17.78 31.04
C SER A 354 3.91 -18.39 30.70
N ASP A 355 2.86 -17.56 30.72
CA ASP A 355 1.46 -17.93 30.47
C ASP A 355 1.05 -17.52 29.04
N ALA A 356 1.17 -18.47 28.11
CA ALA A 356 0.91 -18.23 26.69
C ALA A 356 -0.57 -17.90 26.38
N ASP A 357 -1.50 -18.44 27.17
CA ASP A 357 -2.93 -18.18 26.99
C ASP A 357 -3.27 -16.73 27.41
N TYR A 358 -2.69 -16.27 28.53
CA TYR A 358 -2.81 -14.88 28.96
C TYR A 358 -2.21 -13.91 27.94
N ASP A 359 -0.98 -14.17 27.48
CA ASP A 359 -0.32 -13.35 26.45
C ASP A 359 -1.15 -13.32 25.15
N GLY A 360 -1.67 -14.47 24.73
CA GLY A 360 -2.54 -14.58 23.56
C GLY A 360 -3.81 -13.75 23.68
N LEU A 361 -4.41 -13.69 24.87
CA LEU A 361 -5.58 -12.84 25.15
C LEU A 361 -5.24 -11.35 25.05
N VAL A 362 -4.12 -10.91 25.64
CA VAL A 362 -3.68 -9.50 25.56
C VAL A 362 -3.29 -9.10 24.12
N ILE A 363 -2.67 -10.00 23.36
CA ILE A 363 -2.39 -9.80 21.94
C ILE A 363 -3.70 -9.69 21.14
N GLY A 364 -4.70 -10.51 21.44
CA GLY A 364 -6.03 -10.43 20.82
C GLY A 364 -6.72 -9.09 21.05
N GLU A 365 -6.60 -8.53 22.26
CA GLU A 365 -7.09 -7.17 22.59
C GLU A 365 -6.38 -6.10 21.76
N LEU A 366 -5.05 -6.18 21.62
CA LEU A 366 -4.30 -5.29 20.73
C LEU A 366 -4.72 -5.45 19.26
N GLY A 367 -5.06 -6.65 18.82
CA GLY A 367 -5.56 -6.91 17.46
C GLY A 367 -6.87 -6.19 17.15
N ALA A 368 -7.80 -6.15 18.10
CA ALA A 368 -9.02 -5.37 17.94
C ALA A 368 -8.75 -3.86 17.86
N LEU A 369 -7.71 -3.36 18.54
CA LEU A 369 -7.25 -1.98 18.41
C LEU A 369 -6.51 -1.74 17.09
N HIS A 370 -5.84 -2.75 16.55
CA HIS A 370 -5.03 -2.65 15.34
C HIS A 370 -5.85 -2.21 14.13
N ASP A 371 -6.98 -2.84 13.85
CA ASP A 371 -7.83 -2.48 12.71
C ASP A 371 -8.31 -1.01 12.79
N ARG A 372 -8.67 -0.56 13.99
CA ARG A 372 -9.07 0.83 14.25
C ARG A 372 -7.89 1.80 14.12
N THR A 373 -6.70 1.36 14.52
CA THR A 373 -5.45 2.12 14.36
C THR A 373 -5.13 2.32 12.88
N LEU A 374 -5.19 1.26 12.08
CA LEU A 374 -4.94 1.35 10.64
C LEU A 374 -5.94 2.27 9.95
N SER A 375 -7.23 2.19 10.30
CA SER A 375 -8.24 3.12 9.81
C SER A 375 -7.91 4.58 10.19
N LEU A 376 -7.54 4.85 11.44
CA LEU A 376 -7.14 6.18 11.88
C LEU A 376 -5.92 6.70 11.09
N THR A 377 -4.89 5.87 10.90
CA THR A 377 -3.68 6.28 10.16
C THR A 377 -3.95 6.53 8.68
N ARG A 378 -4.87 5.78 8.06
CA ARG A 378 -5.31 6.05 6.68
C ARG A 378 -6.02 7.39 6.57
N ASP A 379 -6.95 7.65 7.49
CA ASP A 379 -7.69 8.92 7.50
C ASP A 379 -6.74 10.10 7.75
N LEU A 380 -5.75 9.95 8.64
CA LEU A 380 -4.69 10.95 8.84
C LEU A 380 -3.83 11.16 7.59
N THR A 381 -3.50 10.09 6.87
CA THR A 381 -2.72 10.16 5.63
C THR A 381 -3.47 10.88 4.52
N ALA A 382 -4.79 10.72 4.46
CA ALA A 382 -5.63 11.41 3.49
C ALA A 382 -5.67 12.94 3.74
N GLU A 383 -5.53 13.37 4.99
CA GLU A 383 -5.43 14.79 5.34
C GLU A 383 -4.00 15.33 5.17
N LEU A 384 -2.99 14.57 5.60
CA LEU A 384 -1.58 14.99 5.60
C LEU A 384 -0.69 13.79 5.22
N GLY A 385 -0.15 13.83 4.00
CA GLY A 385 0.56 12.70 3.39
C GLY A 385 1.72 12.15 4.22
N ARG A 386 2.39 12.99 5.04
CA ARG A 386 3.49 12.55 5.93
C ARG A 386 3.08 11.53 7.01
N PHE A 387 1.78 11.39 7.33
CA PHE A 387 1.30 10.31 8.22
C PHE A 387 1.31 8.94 7.54
N GLY A 388 1.52 8.86 6.22
CA GLY A 388 1.46 7.63 5.42
C GLY A 388 2.43 6.52 5.84
N ARG A 389 3.46 6.82 6.64
CA ARG A 389 4.35 5.78 7.19
C ARG A 389 3.69 4.95 8.28
N TYR A 390 2.81 5.55 9.10
CA TYR A 390 2.33 4.90 10.32
C TYR A 390 1.53 3.64 10.02
N GLU A 391 0.68 3.65 8.98
CA GLU A 391 -0.09 2.46 8.60
C GLU A 391 0.84 1.25 8.34
N ARG A 392 1.89 1.45 7.54
CA ARG A 392 2.86 0.39 7.21
C ARG A 392 3.64 -0.06 8.44
N GLU A 393 4.08 0.88 9.27
CA GLU A 393 4.90 0.57 10.44
C GLU A 393 4.08 -0.15 11.53
N PHE A 394 2.83 0.25 11.77
CA PHE A 394 1.93 -0.45 12.69
C PHE A 394 1.61 -1.86 12.22
N ASP A 395 1.33 -2.04 10.93
CA ASP A 395 1.08 -3.37 10.35
C ASP A 395 2.35 -4.25 10.42
N ALA A 396 3.53 -3.70 10.16
CA ALA A 396 4.79 -4.42 10.32
C ALA A 396 5.03 -4.84 11.79
N ALA A 397 4.79 -3.96 12.75
CA ALA A 397 4.91 -4.28 14.18
C ALA A 397 3.88 -5.34 14.60
N TRP A 398 2.64 -5.23 14.12
CA TRP A 398 1.57 -6.20 14.36
C TRP A 398 1.91 -7.59 13.80
N ARG A 399 2.37 -7.67 12.55
CA ARG A 399 2.77 -8.94 11.91
C ARG A 399 3.93 -9.61 12.64
N ARG A 400 4.92 -8.83 13.11
CA ARG A 400 6.00 -9.35 13.94
C ARG A 400 5.46 -9.93 15.25
N LEU A 401 4.57 -9.22 15.92
CA LEU A 401 3.95 -9.67 17.17
C LEU A 401 3.11 -10.94 16.95
N ALA A 402 2.26 -10.97 15.93
CA ALA A 402 1.47 -12.13 15.54
C ALA A 402 2.34 -13.34 15.13
N GLY A 403 3.54 -13.06 14.58
CA GLY A 403 4.57 -14.06 14.29
C GLY A 403 5.37 -14.54 15.50
N GLY A 404 5.04 -14.09 16.71
CA GLY A 404 5.65 -14.52 17.97
C GLY A 404 6.79 -13.63 18.48
N ASP A 405 7.12 -12.53 17.81
CA ASP A 405 8.10 -11.55 18.31
C ASP A 405 7.46 -10.67 19.40
N ARG A 406 7.52 -11.15 20.64
CA ARG A 406 7.02 -10.43 21.82
C ARG A 406 7.64 -9.05 22.01
N ARG A 407 8.84 -8.78 21.46
CA ARG A 407 9.47 -7.46 21.55
C ARG A 407 8.69 -6.42 20.75
N ALA A 408 8.02 -6.85 19.68
CA ALA A 408 7.22 -5.99 18.84
C ALA A 408 5.97 -5.40 19.54
N PHE A 409 5.61 -5.85 20.74
CA PHE A 409 4.52 -5.23 21.51
C PHE A 409 4.96 -3.90 22.12
N ALA A 410 5.87 -3.94 23.10
CA ALA A 410 6.23 -2.78 23.93
C ALA A 410 7.72 -2.68 24.29
N ALA A 411 8.60 -3.46 23.65
CA ALA A 411 10.04 -3.30 23.92
C ALA A 411 10.53 -1.97 23.33
N PRO A 412 11.24 -1.13 24.13
CA PRO A 412 11.70 0.16 23.66
C PRO A 412 12.76 0.00 22.57
N MET A 413 12.82 0.97 21.65
CA MET A 413 13.81 1.02 20.57
C MET A 413 13.81 -0.24 19.68
N SER A 414 12.64 -0.88 19.54
CA SER A 414 12.52 -2.12 18.76
C SER A 414 11.55 -2.00 17.59
N ALA A 415 11.15 -0.77 17.27
CA ALA A 415 10.02 -0.47 16.38
C ALA A 415 8.78 -1.27 16.84
N SER A 416 8.54 -1.25 18.15
CA SER A 416 7.38 -1.91 18.74
C SER A 416 6.11 -1.11 18.45
N TYR A 417 4.97 -1.76 18.58
CA TYR A 417 3.66 -1.11 18.47
C TYR A 417 3.56 0.08 19.43
N HIS A 418 4.09 -0.06 20.64
CA HIS A 418 4.17 1.02 21.62
C HIS A 418 5.09 2.17 21.19
N ASP A 419 6.28 1.90 20.65
CA ASP A 419 7.18 2.95 20.13
C ASP A 419 6.45 3.80 19.07
N LEU A 420 5.76 3.13 18.14
CA LEU A 420 4.99 3.76 17.07
C LEU A 420 3.78 4.55 17.60
N TRP A 421 3.09 4.01 18.61
CA TRP A 421 1.97 4.69 19.27
C TRP A 421 2.39 6.02 19.89
N MET A 422 3.51 6.01 20.61
CA MET A 422 4.05 7.21 21.25
C MET A 422 4.52 8.23 20.22
N GLU A 423 5.12 7.76 19.13
CA GLU A 423 5.55 8.62 18.02
C GLU A 423 4.35 9.27 17.31
N LEU A 424 3.31 8.50 16.96
CA LEU A 424 2.07 9.01 16.36
C LEU A 424 1.40 10.05 17.27
N HIS A 425 1.34 9.79 18.58
CA HIS A 425 0.79 10.75 19.54
C HIS A 425 1.57 12.07 19.53
N GLN A 426 2.90 11.98 19.57
CA GLN A 426 3.78 13.14 19.56
C GLN A 426 3.65 13.94 18.25
N ASP A 427 3.50 13.25 17.13
CA ASP A 427 3.29 13.84 15.82
C ASP A 427 1.96 14.60 15.75
N LEU A 428 0.84 13.98 16.13
CA LEU A 428 -0.47 14.64 16.21
C LEU A 428 -0.43 15.91 17.08
N MET A 429 0.22 15.82 18.24
CA MET A 429 0.38 16.97 19.13
C MET A 429 1.21 18.09 18.51
N CYS A 430 2.32 17.75 17.85
CA CYS A 430 3.13 18.71 17.11
C CYS A 430 2.33 19.39 15.99
N THR A 431 1.57 18.59 15.22
CA THR A 431 0.73 19.04 14.12
C THR A 431 -0.31 20.07 14.57
N LEU A 432 -0.95 19.80 15.71
CA LEU A 432 -2.00 20.66 16.26
C LEU A 432 -1.45 21.83 17.08
N GLY A 433 -0.13 21.99 17.18
CA GLY A 433 0.51 23.02 18.01
C GLY A 433 0.18 22.88 19.51
N ARG A 434 -0.18 21.68 19.97
CA ARG A 434 -0.59 21.41 21.35
C ARG A 434 0.61 21.06 22.22
N THR A 435 0.60 21.52 23.46
CA THR A 435 1.51 21.06 24.51
C THR A 435 0.85 19.96 25.33
N ARG A 436 1.64 18.96 25.78
CA ARG A 436 1.14 17.88 26.64
C ARG A 436 0.48 18.43 27.91
N SER A 437 -0.75 18.00 28.15
CA SER A 437 -1.56 18.25 29.33
C SER A 437 -1.80 16.95 30.11
N ALA A 438 -2.29 17.04 31.35
CA ALA A 438 -2.61 15.85 32.17
C ALA A 438 -3.70 14.96 31.53
N ALA A 439 -4.53 15.51 30.63
CA ALA A 439 -5.53 14.76 29.86
C ALA A 439 -4.92 13.89 28.74
N ASP A 440 -3.67 14.14 28.36
CA ASP A 440 -2.92 13.34 27.38
C ASP A 440 -2.25 12.10 28.03
N GLY A 441 -2.30 12.05 29.37
CA GLY A 441 -2.04 10.91 30.25
C GLY A 441 -0.58 10.42 30.32
N HIS A 442 -0.09 10.27 31.55
CA HIS A 442 1.06 9.42 31.86
C HIS A 442 0.78 7.95 31.64
#